data_AF-A0AA41AQG0-F1
#
_entry.id   AF-A0AA41AQG0-F1
#
_cell.length_a   1.000
_cell.length_b   1.000
_cell.length_c   1.000
_cell.angle_alpha   90.00
_cell.angle_beta   90.00
_cell.angle_gamma   90.00
#
_symmetry.space_group_name_H-M   'P 1'
#
loop_
_entity.id
_entity.type
_entity.pdbx_description
1 polymer ?
#
loop_
_entity_poly.entity_id
_entity_poly.type
_entity_poly.pdbx_seq_one_letter_code
_entity_poly.pdbx_strand_id
1 'polypeptide(L)'
;MRSIWNGAISFGLVSIPIKLVNATESHSVSFRQIHTEDGGRIRYRKVCELEDREVTQAEIGKAYEDADGSMIPITDEDLSQLPIPTARTIEIVAFVPEDRIDPLQMGSAYYLAASGAPAAKPYTLLREALKRSNRVAIAKFALRGRERLGMLRVVGDAIAMHGLLWPDEVRAPEGVAPEGGVTVRDQELDLADALMDTLGEIDLDDLHDEYREAVEEVVAAKASGEKPPEAREEAAPGKVLDLMAALESSVRAARESRDGEGAGPAEEAEVRSLSRRKTSSRAPKETGGKKSTSTAAKKTAAKRAEPKKSTAKAAGSAKKTAAGSPAKGTAKKATARSTARSGDKGAAKSTAKKTASRRRSA
;
A
#
# COMPACT_ATOMS: atom_id res chain seq x y z
N MET A 1 -1.44 -22.02 0.14
CA MET A 1 -0.86 -20.73 0.57
C MET A 1 0.66 -20.75 0.43
N ARG A 2 1.26 -19.70 -0.14
CA ARG A 2 2.71 -19.49 -0.28
C ARG A 2 3.12 -18.33 0.63
N SER A 3 4.20 -18.45 1.42
CA SER A 3 4.69 -17.29 2.17
C SER A 3 5.40 -16.28 1.25
N ILE A 4 5.12 -15.01 1.48
CA ILE A 4 5.72 -13.85 0.79
C ILE A 4 7.03 -13.48 1.48
N TRP A 5 7.08 -13.63 2.80
CA TRP A 5 8.18 -13.24 3.66
C TRP A 5 8.22 -14.16 4.89
N ASN A 6 9.40 -14.36 5.47
CA ASN A 6 9.57 -15.10 6.72
C ASN A 6 10.47 -14.25 7.64
N GLY A 7 10.15 -14.21 8.93
CA GLY A 7 10.82 -13.36 9.90
C GLY A 7 10.39 -13.72 11.32
N ALA A 8 10.42 -12.76 12.24
CA ALA A 8 9.88 -12.94 13.59
C ALA A 8 9.04 -11.74 14.04
N ILE A 9 8.05 -11.99 14.90
CA ILE A 9 7.43 -10.95 15.72
C ILE A 9 8.32 -10.76 16.95
N SER A 10 8.75 -9.54 17.24
CA SER A 10 9.49 -9.20 18.45
C SER A 10 8.68 -8.26 19.34
N PHE A 11 8.68 -8.52 20.65
CA PHE A 11 8.21 -7.58 21.66
C PHE A 11 9.08 -7.68 22.91
N GLY A 12 9.82 -6.62 23.22
CA GLY A 12 10.79 -6.59 24.33
C GLY A 12 11.85 -7.69 24.22
N LEU A 13 11.69 -8.75 25.01
CA LEU A 13 12.62 -9.90 25.07
C LEU A 13 12.08 -11.17 24.37
N VAL A 14 10.86 -11.15 23.84
CA VAL A 14 10.24 -12.31 23.17
C VAL A 14 10.38 -12.18 21.65
N SER A 15 10.79 -13.26 21.00
CA SER A 15 10.86 -13.38 19.54
C SER A 15 10.12 -14.63 19.07
N ILE A 16 9.17 -14.46 18.15
CA ILE A 16 8.27 -15.50 17.65
C ILE A 16 8.48 -15.66 16.13
N PRO A 17 9.16 -16.72 15.66
CA PRO A 17 9.32 -16.98 14.23
C PRO A 17 7.97 -17.14 13.51
N ILE A 18 7.72 -16.36 12.46
CA ILE A 18 6.50 -16.42 11.65
C ILE A 18 6.77 -16.43 10.15
N LYS A 19 5.73 -16.82 9.39
CA LYS A 19 5.65 -16.73 7.94
C LYS A 19 4.48 -15.82 7.58
N LEU A 20 4.74 -14.83 6.73
CA LEU A 20 3.75 -13.87 6.27
C LEU A 20 3.16 -14.34 4.93
N VAL A 21 1.84 -14.43 4.86
CA VAL A 21 1.03 -14.92 3.74
C VAL A 21 0.04 -13.81 3.35
N ASN A 22 -0.43 -13.73 2.11
CA ASN A 22 -1.50 -12.78 1.79
C ASN A 22 -2.81 -13.19 2.48
N ALA A 23 -3.57 -12.22 3.00
CA ALA A 23 -4.95 -12.46 3.46
C ALA A 23 -5.99 -12.14 2.38
N THR A 24 -5.56 -11.52 1.28
CA THR A 24 -6.39 -11.16 0.12
C THR A 24 -5.96 -11.92 -1.12
N GLU A 25 -6.88 -12.10 -2.07
CA GLU A 25 -6.59 -12.54 -3.43
C GLU A 25 -7.30 -11.57 -4.40
N SER A 26 -6.75 -11.37 -5.60
CA SER A 26 -7.38 -10.50 -6.60
C SER A 26 -7.94 -11.38 -7.71
N HIS A 27 -9.26 -11.28 -7.90
CA HIS A 27 -10.00 -11.99 -8.94
C HIS A 27 -10.18 -11.14 -10.21
N SER A 28 -9.33 -10.13 -10.41
CA SER A 28 -9.41 -9.20 -11.54
C SER A 28 -8.99 -9.85 -12.86
N VAL A 29 -9.80 -9.65 -13.91
CA VAL A 29 -9.54 -10.21 -15.25
C VAL A 29 -8.35 -9.49 -15.89
N SER A 30 -7.23 -10.22 -16.06
CA SER A 30 -5.98 -9.65 -16.57
C SER A 30 -5.84 -9.80 -18.09
N PHE A 31 -6.28 -8.77 -18.83
CA PHE A 31 -6.10 -8.69 -20.28
C PHE A 31 -4.62 -8.60 -20.68
N ARG A 32 -4.30 -9.12 -21.87
CA ARG A 32 -2.98 -8.99 -22.50
C ARG A 32 -3.11 -8.16 -23.76
N GLN A 33 -2.24 -7.18 -23.91
CA GLN A 33 -2.16 -6.36 -25.13
C GLN A 33 -1.78 -7.24 -26.33
N ILE A 34 -2.53 -7.07 -27.40
CA ILE A 34 -2.27 -7.61 -28.74
C ILE A 34 -2.21 -6.43 -29.72
N HIS A 35 -1.42 -6.59 -30.78
CA HIS A 35 -1.53 -5.78 -31.96
C HIS A 35 -2.85 -6.13 -32.67
N THR A 36 -3.61 -5.12 -33.09
CA THR A 36 -5.01 -5.28 -33.49
C THR A 36 -5.20 -5.85 -34.89
N GLU A 37 -4.18 -5.80 -35.74
CA GLU A 37 -4.26 -6.27 -37.14
C GLU A 37 -3.93 -7.77 -37.29
N ASP A 38 -3.02 -8.30 -36.48
CA ASP A 38 -2.49 -9.68 -36.58
C ASP A 38 -2.70 -10.52 -35.31
N GLY A 39 -3.23 -9.95 -34.22
CA GLY A 39 -3.37 -10.60 -32.91
C GLY A 39 -2.03 -10.81 -32.17
N GLY A 40 -0.93 -10.25 -32.67
CA GLY A 40 0.41 -10.44 -32.17
C GLY A 40 0.59 -9.88 -30.75
N ARG A 41 1.01 -10.73 -29.79
CA ARG A 41 1.16 -10.28 -28.40
C ARG A 41 2.29 -9.25 -28.26
N ILE A 42 1.93 -8.06 -27.78
CA ILE A 42 2.86 -6.96 -27.48
C ILE A 42 3.87 -7.36 -26.40
N ARG A 43 5.12 -6.90 -26.55
CA ARG A 43 6.20 -7.06 -25.56
C ARG A 43 6.91 -5.74 -25.34
N TYR A 44 6.93 -5.29 -24.09
CA TYR A 44 7.78 -4.17 -23.68
C TYR A 44 9.26 -4.59 -23.60
N ARG A 45 10.14 -3.68 -23.98
CA ARG A 45 11.58 -3.76 -23.78
C ARG A 45 12.03 -2.53 -23.01
N LYS A 46 13.13 -2.62 -22.26
CA LYS A 46 13.70 -1.50 -21.51
C LYS A 46 14.96 -1.04 -22.23
N VAL A 47 15.06 0.26 -22.52
CA VAL A 47 16.17 0.86 -23.27
C VAL A 47 16.86 1.89 -22.39
N CYS A 48 18.19 1.95 -22.42
CA CYS A 48 18.97 2.98 -21.77
C CYS A 48 19.07 4.21 -22.69
N GLU A 49 18.54 5.34 -22.25
CA GLU A 49 18.51 6.60 -23.03
C GLU A 49 19.91 7.09 -23.45
N LEU A 50 20.95 6.83 -22.64
CA LEU A 50 22.33 7.23 -22.92
C LEU A 50 23.06 6.32 -23.92
N GLU A 51 22.59 5.09 -24.12
CA GLU A 51 23.23 4.08 -25.00
C GLU A 51 22.36 3.70 -26.21
N ASP A 52 21.09 4.15 -26.25
CA ASP A 52 19.99 3.64 -27.10
C ASP A 52 19.95 2.10 -27.20
N ARG A 53 20.29 1.44 -26.09
CA ARG A 53 20.50 -0.01 -26.01
C ARG A 53 19.49 -0.68 -25.11
N GLU A 54 18.97 -1.83 -25.54
CA GLU A 54 18.17 -2.71 -24.68
C GLU A 54 18.98 -3.21 -23.47
N VAL A 55 18.46 -2.97 -22.28
CA VAL A 55 19.05 -3.34 -20.99
C VAL A 55 18.23 -4.40 -20.27
N THR A 56 18.94 -5.36 -19.67
CA THR A 56 18.35 -6.44 -18.88
C THR A 56 18.01 -5.97 -17.46
N GLN A 57 17.14 -6.69 -16.77
CA GLN A 57 16.74 -6.35 -15.40
C GLN A 57 17.92 -6.40 -14.38
N ALA A 58 19.06 -6.99 -14.74
CA ALA A 58 20.26 -7.02 -13.90
C ALA A 58 21.16 -5.78 -14.08
N GLU A 59 21.01 -5.03 -15.18
CA GLU A 59 21.72 -3.76 -15.44
C GLU A 59 20.99 -2.55 -14.83
N ILE A 60 19.77 -2.74 -14.31
CA ILE A 60 18.89 -1.65 -13.85
C ILE A 60 18.98 -1.51 -12.33
N GLY A 61 19.77 -0.54 -11.89
CA GLY A 61 19.82 -0.07 -10.50
C GLY A 61 18.65 0.84 -10.11
N LYS A 62 18.79 1.52 -8.98
CA LYS A 62 17.90 2.60 -8.51
C LYS A 62 18.72 3.88 -8.38
N ALA A 63 18.06 5.02 -8.48
CA ALA A 63 18.65 6.32 -8.13
C ALA A 63 17.65 7.15 -7.34
N TYR A 64 18.17 8.10 -6.56
CA TYR A 64 17.42 9.22 -5.99
C TYR A 64 17.67 10.46 -6.85
N GLU A 65 16.60 11.17 -7.21
CA GLU A 65 16.68 12.44 -7.92
C GLU A 65 16.66 13.58 -6.89
N ASP A 66 17.76 14.33 -6.82
CA ASP A 66 17.84 15.51 -5.95
C ASP A 66 17.20 16.75 -6.61
N ALA A 67 16.92 17.80 -5.84
CA ALA A 67 16.21 19.00 -6.30
C ALA A 67 16.89 19.74 -7.46
N ASP A 68 18.21 19.56 -7.63
CA ASP A 68 19.01 20.06 -8.75
C ASP A 68 19.00 19.12 -9.99
N GLY A 69 18.12 18.12 -10.03
CA GLY A 69 18.02 17.13 -11.12
C GLY A 69 19.18 16.11 -11.16
N SER A 70 19.95 16.01 -10.07
CA SER A 70 21.11 15.11 -9.99
C SER A 70 20.70 13.71 -9.56
N MET A 71 21.03 12.71 -10.39
CA MET A 71 20.70 11.30 -10.15
C MET A 71 21.78 10.61 -9.30
N ILE A 72 21.50 10.42 -8.02
CA ILE A 72 22.38 9.75 -7.06
C ILE A 72 22.07 8.24 -7.09
N PRO A 73 22.98 7.36 -7.59
CA PRO A 73 22.72 5.92 -7.63
C PRO A 73 22.67 5.34 -6.21
N ILE A 74 21.65 4.51 -5.94
CA ILE A 74 21.44 3.82 -4.67
C ILE A 74 21.53 2.32 -4.92
N THR A 75 22.56 1.67 -4.38
CA THR A 75 22.75 0.23 -4.54
C THR A 75 21.96 -0.57 -3.51
N ASP A 76 21.75 -1.86 -3.77
CA ASP A 76 21.15 -2.75 -2.77
C ASP A 76 22.13 -3.02 -1.59
N GLU A 77 23.44 -2.76 -1.74
CA GLU A 77 24.41 -2.78 -0.65
C GLU A 77 24.15 -1.61 0.32
N ASP A 78 24.02 -0.38 -0.19
CA ASP A 78 23.69 0.82 0.61
C ASP A 78 22.37 0.62 1.39
N LEU A 79 21.35 0.08 0.72
CA LEU A 79 20.06 -0.26 1.33
C LEU A 79 20.15 -1.39 2.36
N SER A 80 21.12 -2.30 2.24
CA SER A 80 21.34 -3.39 3.20
C SER A 80 22.10 -2.95 4.46
N GLN A 81 22.91 -1.88 4.35
CA GLN A 81 23.66 -1.29 5.46
C GLN A 81 22.87 -0.23 6.24
N LEU A 82 21.62 0.07 5.83
CA LEU A 82 20.71 0.91 6.60
C LEU A 82 20.52 0.35 8.03
N PRO A 83 20.73 1.15 9.10
CA PRO A 83 20.73 0.68 10.49
C PRO A 83 19.31 0.49 11.05
N ILE A 84 18.46 -0.25 10.33
CA ILE A 84 17.04 -0.42 10.63
C ILE A 84 16.80 -1.83 11.23
N PRO A 85 16.43 -1.96 12.53
CA PRO A 85 16.29 -3.26 13.19
C PRO A 85 15.12 -4.11 12.65
N THR A 86 14.17 -3.50 11.96
CA THR A 86 12.96 -4.15 11.43
C THR A 86 13.18 -4.94 10.13
N ALA A 87 14.42 -4.96 9.60
CA ALA A 87 14.79 -5.58 8.31
C ALA A 87 14.28 -7.03 8.10
N ARG A 88 14.15 -7.83 9.18
CA ARG A 88 13.56 -9.18 9.18
C ARG A 88 12.60 -9.42 10.36
N THR A 89 12.09 -8.34 10.95
CA THR A 89 11.39 -8.36 12.24
C THR A 89 10.16 -7.46 12.20
N ILE A 90 9.03 -7.97 12.70
CA ILE A 90 7.84 -7.20 13.05
C ILE A 90 8.00 -6.80 14.52
N GLU A 91 8.43 -5.57 14.78
CA GLU A 91 8.67 -5.06 16.13
C GLU A 91 7.38 -4.41 16.68
N ILE A 92 6.76 -5.00 17.70
CA ILE A 92 5.58 -4.43 18.36
C ILE A 92 6.02 -3.26 19.25
N VAL A 93 5.49 -2.07 18.95
CA VAL A 93 5.78 -0.81 19.63
C VAL A 93 4.75 -0.54 20.73
N ALA A 94 3.46 -0.84 20.49
CA ALA A 94 2.38 -0.53 21.43
C ALA A 94 1.16 -1.47 21.29
N PHE A 95 0.31 -1.50 22.32
CA PHE A 95 -0.97 -2.21 22.31
C PHE A 95 -2.13 -1.22 22.56
N VAL A 96 -2.92 -0.94 21.53
CA VAL A 96 -3.98 0.08 21.52
C VAL A 96 -5.37 -0.54 21.31
N PRO A 97 -6.46 0.12 21.72
CA PRO A 97 -7.81 -0.22 21.28
C PRO A 97 -7.96 -0.15 19.74
N GLU A 98 -8.84 -0.93 19.13
CA GLU A 98 -9.01 -0.99 17.67
C GLU A 98 -9.64 0.30 17.11
N ASP A 99 -10.55 0.93 17.88
CA ASP A 99 -11.18 2.24 17.62
C ASP A 99 -10.20 3.43 17.51
N ARG A 100 -8.93 3.23 17.89
CA ARG A 100 -7.88 4.25 17.76
C ARG A 100 -7.23 4.29 16.37
N ILE A 101 -7.57 3.37 15.48
CA ILE A 101 -7.03 3.28 14.12
C ILE A 101 -8.13 3.65 13.13
N ASP A 102 -7.91 4.76 12.43
CA ASP A 102 -8.79 5.23 11.37
C ASP A 102 -8.77 4.24 10.18
N PRO A 103 -9.92 3.79 9.65
CA PRO A 103 -9.98 2.97 8.43
C PRO A 103 -9.19 3.55 7.25
N LEU A 104 -9.05 4.87 7.13
CA LEU A 104 -8.23 5.54 6.11
C LEU A 104 -6.74 5.19 6.19
N GLN A 105 -6.25 4.75 7.36
CA GLN A 105 -4.87 4.28 7.53
C GLN A 105 -4.69 2.82 7.07
N MET A 106 -5.76 2.06 6.87
CA MET A 106 -5.68 0.61 6.63
C MET A 106 -5.37 0.27 5.17
N GLY A 107 -4.25 -0.43 4.95
CA GLY A 107 -3.84 -0.96 3.66
C GLY A 107 -3.88 -2.50 3.59
N SER A 108 -3.00 -3.08 2.78
CA SER A 108 -3.00 -4.51 2.46
C SER A 108 -2.95 -5.42 3.70
N ALA A 109 -3.86 -6.41 3.74
CA ALA A 109 -3.95 -7.40 4.80
C ALA A 109 -3.14 -8.67 4.51
N TYR A 110 -2.48 -9.19 5.54
CA TYR A 110 -1.65 -10.39 5.53
C TYR A 110 -2.02 -11.31 6.70
N TYR A 111 -1.86 -12.62 6.57
CA TYR A 111 -1.90 -13.56 7.69
C TYR A 111 -0.48 -13.89 8.17
N LEU A 112 -0.28 -13.88 9.48
CA LEU A 112 0.96 -14.33 10.12
C LEU A 112 0.75 -15.76 10.62
N ALA A 113 1.51 -16.73 10.11
CA ALA A 113 1.46 -18.13 10.55
C ALA A 113 2.72 -18.48 11.37
N ALA A 114 2.57 -19.22 12.47
CA ALA A 114 3.71 -19.67 13.28
C ALA A 114 4.70 -20.53 12.47
N SER A 115 5.99 -20.21 12.50
CA SER A 115 7.02 -20.91 11.74
C SER A 115 7.53 -22.16 12.45
N GLY A 116 6.68 -23.19 12.53
CA GLY A 116 6.99 -24.50 13.08
C GLY A 116 6.66 -24.66 14.57
N ALA A 117 6.75 -25.90 15.07
CA ALA A 117 6.28 -26.28 16.41
C ALA A 117 6.82 -25.42 17.57
N PRO A 118 8.12 -25.00 17.62
CA PRO A 118 8.61 -24.15 18.71
C PRO A 118 7.94 -22.77 18.76
N ALA A 119 7.50 -22.23 17.62
CA ALA A 119 6.84 -20.93 17.54
C ALA A 119 5.34 -21.00 17.90
N ALA A 120 4.72 -22.19 17.88
CA ALA A 120 3.27 -22.33 18.06
C ALA A 120 2.79 -21.86 19.44
N LYS A 121 3.42 -22.31 20.54
CA LYS A 121 3.02 -21.93 21.90
C LYS A 121 3.07 -20.41 22.16
N PRO A 122 4.16 -19.67 21.87
CA PRO A 122 4.18 -18.22 22.08
C PRO A 122 3.30 -17.46 21.07
N TYR A 123 3.11 -17.97 19.85
CA TYR A 123 2.15 -17.40 18.88
C TYR A 123 0.71 -17.47 19.41
N THR A 124 0.25 -18.64 19.88
CA THR A 124 -1.08 -18.80 20.46
C THR A 124 -1.23 -17.96 21.73
N LEU A 125 -0.19 -17.84 22.56
CA LEU A 125 -0.22 -16.97 23.74
C LEU A 125 -0.42 -15.49 23.36
N LEU A 126 0.25 -14.99 22.32
CA LEU A 126 0.05 -13.63 21.81
C LEU A 126 -1.38 -13.46 21.25
N ARG A 127 -1.88 -14.44 20.49
CA ARG A 127 -3.25 -14.45 19.96
C ARG A 127 -4.30 -14.33 21.07
N GLU A 128 -4.23 -15.20 22.07
CA GLU A 128 -5.18 -15.16 23.19
C GLU A 128 -5.01 -13.92 24.07
N ALA A 129 -3.80 -13.35 24.20
CA ALA A 129 -3.58 -12.10 24.92
C ALA A 129 -4.24 -10.90 24.21
N LEU A 130 -4.09 -10.78 22.88
CA LEU A 130 -4.77 -9.76 22.08
C LEU A 130 -6.30 -9.92 22.18
N LYS A 131 -6.80 -11.15 21.95
CA LYS A 131 -8.24 -11.47 22.01
C LYS A 131 -8.84 -11.18 23.39
N ARG A 132 -8.16 -11.54 24.48
CA ARG A 132 -8.61 -11.28 25.86
C ARG A 132 -8.57 -9.80 26.26
N SER A 133 -7.65 -9.02 25.70
CA SER A 133 -7.49 -7.60 26.06
C SER A 133 -8.30 -6.64 25.19
N ASN A 134 -8.95 -7.15 24.12
CA ASN A 134 -9.64 -6.36 23.08
C ASN A 134 -8.77 -5.22 22.54
N ARG A 135 -7.53 -5.56 22.17
CA ARG A 135 -6.52 -4.62 21.67
C ARG A 135 -5.83 -5.18 20.43
N VAL A 136 -5.36 -4.25 19.61
CA VAL A 136 -4.48 -4.50 18.47
C VAL A 136 -3.05 -4.10 18.84
N ALA A 137 -2.07 -4.81 18.28
CA ALA A 137 -0.65 -4.49 18.45
C ALA A 137 -0.16 -3.65 17.26
N ILE A 138 0.30 -2.42 17.52
CA ILE A 138 0.93 -1.57 16.52
C ILE A 138 2.41 -1.94 16.44
N ALA A 139 2.88 -2.21 15.23
CA ALA A 139 4.21 -2.68 14.95
C ALA A 139 4.88 -1.90 13.80
N LYS A 140 6.21 -1.92 13.79
CA LYS A 140 7.03 -1.54 12.64
C LYS A 140 7.57 -2.79 11.95
N PHE A 141 7.59 -2.81 10.62
CA PHE A 141 8.14 -3.93 9.85
C PHE A 141 8.75 -3.47 8.54
N ALA A 142 9.87 -4.07 8.13
CA ALA A 142 10.42 -3.87 6.79
C ALA A 142 9.84 -4.88 5.80
N LEU A 143 9.30 -4.39 4.66
CA LEU A 143 8.88 -5.24 3.55
C LEU A 143 9.32 -4.62 2.22
N ARG A 144 10.00 -5.40 1.38
CA ARG A 144 10.59 -4.95 0.09
C ARG A 144 11.54 -3.75 0.22
N GLY A 145 12.26 -3.64 1.35
CA GLY A 145 13.28 -2.60 1.57
C GLY A 145 12.73 -1.25 2.05
N ARG A 146 11.48 -1.17 2.50
CA ARG A 146 10.92 0.00 3.20
C ARG A 146 10.33 -0.42 4.54
N GLU A 147 10.58 0.36 5.59
CA GLU A 147 9.84 0.24 6.86
C GLU A 147 8.43 0.81 6.70
N ARG A 148 7.44 0.14 7.28
CA ARG A 148 6.06 0.61 7.38
C ARG A 148 5.49 0.32 8.76
N LEU A 149 4.46 1.07 9.13
CA LEU A 149 3.59 0.72 10.25
C LEU A 149 2.69 -0.46 9.87
N GLY A 150 2.24 -1.21 10.89
CA GLY A 150 1.26 -2.26 10.73
C GLY A 150 0.48 -2.52 12.02
N MET A 151 -0.74 -3.04 11.86
CA MET A 151 -1.65 -3.40 12.94
C MET A 151 -1.85 -4.92 12.96
N LEU A 152 -1.46 -5.55 14.07
CA LEU A 152 -1.69 -6.98 14.32
C LEU A 152 -2.96 -7.14 15.15
N ARG A 153 -3.95 -7.83 14.58
CA ARG A 153 -5.24 -8.15 15.22
C ARG A 153 -5.60 -9.63 15.04
N VAL A 154 -6.56 -10.13 15.83
CA VAL A 154 -6.98 -11.53 15.78
C VAL A 154 -8.15 -11.70 14.81
N VAL A 155 -8.07 -12.69 13.93
CA VAL A 155 -9.12 -13.04 12.96
C VAL A 155 -9.33 -14.55 13.04
N GLY A 156 -10.43 -14.97 13.67
CA GLY A 156 -10.70 -16.38 13.98
C GLY A 156 -9.58 -16.99 14.83
N ASP A 157 -8.91 -18.00 14.29
CA ASP A 157 -7.74 -18.66 14.89
C ASP A 157 -6.37 -18.09 14.46
N ALA A 158 -6.33 -17.07 13.61
CA ALA A 158 -5.10 -16.47 13.11
C ALA A 158 -4.84 -15.05 13.66
N ILE A 159 -3.58 -14.62 13.61
CA ILE A 159 -3.20 -13.20 13.70
C ILE A 159 -3.12 -12.66 12.27
N ALA A 160 -3.95 -11.67 11.96
CA ALA A 160 -3.86 -10.86 10.75
C ALA A 160 -2.99 -9.63 11.02
N MET A 161 -2.18 -9.24 10.04
CA MET A 161 -1.42 -8.00 10.01
C MET A 161 -1.91 -7.14 8.85
N HIS A 162 -2.50 -5.99 9.17
CA HIS A 162 -2.77 -4.95 8.18
C HIS A 162 -1.53 -4.06 8.08
N GLY A 163 -1.08 -3.74 6.86
CA GLY A 163 -0.17 -2.62 6.68
C GLY A 163 -0.92 -1.32 6.99
N LEU A 164 -0.29 -0.39 7.71
CA LEU A 164 -0.82 0.95 7.93
C LEU A 164 -0.03 1.97 7.11
N LEU A 165 -0.72 3.03 6.69
CA LEU A 165 -0.10 4.28 6.27
C LEU A 165 0.54 4.99 7.47
N TRP A 166 1.56 5.81 7.22
CA TRP A 166 2.09 6.73 8.22
C TRP A 166 1.14 7.93 8.40
N PRO A 167 1.11 8.60 9.58
CA PRO A 167 0.19 9.72 9.83
C PRO A 167 0.37 10.92 8.86
N ASP A 168 1.56 11.07 8.28
CA ASP A 168 1.92 12.06 7.26
C ASP A 168 1.58 11.63 5.81
N GLU A 169 1.30 10.34 5.58
CA GLU A 169 0.73 9.85 4.30
C GLU A 169 -0.79 10.06 4.21
N VAL A 170 -1.47 10.31 5.34
CA VAL A 170 -2.91 10.59 5.39
C VAL A 170 -3.15 12.08 5.17
N ARG A 171 -3.80 12.43 4.07
CA ARG A 171 -4.21 13.82 3.79
C ARG A 171 -5.37 14.22 4.71
N ALA A 172 -5.22 15.35 5.40
CA ALA A 172 -6.30 15.94 6.19
C ALA A 172 -7.41 16.54 5.28
N PRO A 173 -8.67 16.67 5.78
CA PRO A 173 -9.85 16.90 4.94
C PRO A 173 -10.20 18.39 4.71
N GLU A 174 -9.25 19.33 4.88
CA GLU A 174 -9.52 20.76 4.72
C GLU A 174 -10.01 21.10 3.31
N GLY A 175 -11.12 21.83 3.21
CA GLY A 175 -11.73 22.23 1.94
C GLY A 175 -12.51 21.12 1.21
N VAL A 176 -12.68 19.93 1.81
CA VAL A 176 -13.52 18.86 1.26
C VAL A 176 -15.00 19.02 1.66
N ALA A 177 -15.26 19.52 2.86
CA ALA A 177 -16.62 19.82 3.34
C ALA A 177 -17.18 21.10 2.68
N PRO A 178 -18.51 21.23 2.49
CA PRO A 178 -19.13 22.43 1.94
C PRO A 178 -18.77 23.71 2.70
N GLU A 179 -18.43 24.78 1.97
CA GLU A 179 -18.12 26.08 2.58
C GLU A 179 -19.40 26.81 3.02
N GLY A 180 -19.49 27.14 4.31
CA GLY A 180 -20.63 27.82 4.92
C GLY A 180 -21.39 26.92 5.89
N GLY A 181 -21.97 27.52 6.94
CA GLY A 181 -22.73 26.80 7.96
C GLY A 181 -24.10 26.36 7.46
N VAL A 182 -24.16 25.27 6.70
CA VAL A 182 -25.42 24.61 6.32
C VAL A 182 -26.08 24.09 7.61
N THR A 183 -27.29 24.56 7.88
CA THR A 183 -28.10 24.10 9.01
C THR A 183 -29.16 23.13 8.50
N VAL A 184 -29.10 21.89 8.98
CA VAL A 184 -30.12 20.85 8.77
C VAL A 184 -31.09 20.89 9.94
N ARG A 185 -32.37 20.62 9.70
CA ARG A 185 -33.40 20.54 10.74
C ARG A 185 -33.58 19.09 11.20
N ASP A 186 -33.95 18.91 12.46
CA ASP A 186 -34.22 17.58 13.03
C ASP A 186 -35.24 16.78 12.18
N GLN A 187 -36.29 17.45 11.69
CA GLN A 187 -37.30 16.89 10.78
C GLN A 187 -36.76 16.38 9.42
N GLU A 188 -35.62 16.89 8.98
CA GLU A 188 -34.94 16.46 7.75
C GLU A 188 -34.01 15.26 8.04
N LEU A 189 -33.55 15.10 9.29
CA LEU A 189 -32.83 13.93 9.79
C LEU A 189 -33.79 12.77 10.06
N ASP A 190 -34.91 13.02 10.76
CA ASP A 190 -35.97 12.03 11.01
C ASP A 190 -36.45 11.35 9.71
N LEU A 191 -36.55 12.14 8.63
CA LEU A 191 -36.92 11.66 7.30
C LEU A 191 -35.77 10.89 6.60
N ALA A 192 -34.52 11.31 6.80
CA ALA A 192 -33.36 10.62 6.24
C ALA A 192 -33.17 9.24 6.89
N ASP A 193 -33.30 9.15 8.21
CA ASP A 193 -33.23 7.89 8.96
C ASP A 193 -34.35 6.93 8.52
N ALA A 194 -35.59 7.42 8.41
CA ALA A 194 -36.71 6.65 7.88
C ALA A 194 -36.48 6.15 6.44
N LEU A 195 -35.76 6.90 5.60
CA LEU A 195 -35.38 6.43 4.26
C LEU A 195 -34.30 5.35 4.32
N MET A 196 -33.31 5.46 5.22
CA MET A 196 -32.29 4.40 5.42
C MET A 196 -32.93 3.09 5.88
N ASP A 197 -33.88 3.16 6.82
CA ASP A 197 -34.68 2.01 7.27
C ASP A 197 -35.45 1.32 6.12
N THR A 198 -35.90 2.06 5.10
CA THR A 198 -36.56 1.46 3.92
C THR A 198 -35.61 0.77 2.93
N LEU A 199 -34.31 1.07 2.96
CA LEU A 199 -33.30 0.37 2.16
C LEU A 199 -32.88 -0.96 2.83
N GLY A 200 -32.83 -0.97 4.17
CA GLY A 200 -32.59 -2.19 4.96
C GLY A 200 -31.13 -2.69 4.96
N GLU A 201 -30.93 -3.86 5.58
CA GLU A 201 -29.64 -4.55 5.63
C GLU A 201 -29.45 -5.45 4.38
N ILE A 202 -28.20 -5.54 3.91
CA ILE A 202 -27.79 -6.36 2.76
C ILE A 202 -26.76 -7.38 3.25
N ASP A 203 -26.91 -8.66 2.86
CA ASP A 203 -25.87 -9.66 3.10
C ASP A 203 -24.66 -9.41 2.18
N LEU A 204 -23.46 -9.37 2.77
CA LEU A 204 -22.23 -9.14 2.02
C LEU A 204 -21.84 -10.34 1.15
N ASP A 205 -22.31 -11.55 1.48
CA ASP A 205 -22.06 -12.75 0.66
C ASP A 205 -22.94 -12.79 -0.61
N ASP A 206 -24.03 -12.02 -0.69
CA ASP A 206 -24.86 -11.84 -1.90
C ASP A 206 -24.25 -10.81 -2.89
N LEU A 207 -23.26 -10.03 -2.49
CA LEU A 207 -22.62 -9.02 -3.34
C LEU A 207 -21.53 -9.63 -4.23
N HIS A 208 -21.62 -9.43 -5.54
CA HIS A 208 -20.74 -10.05 -6.54
C HIS A 208 -20.13 -9.03 -7.51
N ASP A 209 -19.02 -9.41 -8.16
CA ASP A 209 -18.37 -8.60 -9.20
C ASP A 209 -19.07 -8.85 -10.56
N GLU A 210 -20.22 -8.19 -10.75
CA GLU A 210 -21.02 -8.29 -11.97
C GLU A 210 -20.22 -7.95 -13.24
N TYR A 211 -19.24 -7.03 -13.13
CA TYR A 211 -18.36 -6.67 -14.23
C TYR A 211 -17.43 -7.82 -14.62
N ARG A 212 -16.81 -8.51 -13.65
CA ARG A 212 -16.04 -9.74 -13.91
C ARG A 212 -16.91 -10.79 -14.60
N GLU A 213 -18.13 -11.01 -14.11
CA GLU A 213 -19.01 -12.07 -14.63
C GLU A 213 -19.48 -11.76 -16.06
N ALA A 214 -19.89 -10.52 -16.34
CA ALA A 214 -20.16 -10.06 -17.70
C ALA A 214 -18.93 -10.15 -18.62
N VAL A 215 -17.73 -9.84 -18.12
CA VAL A 215 -16.48 -10.00 -18.89
C VAL A 215 -16.18 -11.47 -19.18
N GLU A 216 -16.39 -12.38 -18.23
CA GLU A 216 -16.18 -13.82 -18.41
C GLU A 216 -17.19 -14.41 -19.41
N GLU A 217 -18.46 -13.98 -19.39
CA GLU A 217 -19.48 -14.36 -20.38
C GLU A 217 -19.14 -13.82 -21.79
N VAL A 218 -18.74 -12.56 -21.90
CA VAL A 218 -18.28 -11.95 -23.17
C VAL A 218 -17.04 -12.66 -23.73
N VAL A 219 -16.13 -13.14 -22.86
CA VAL A 219 -14.96 -13.94 -23.26
C VAL A 219 -15.38 -15.36 -23.68
N ALA A 220 -16.32 -15.99 -22.98
CA ALA A 220 -16.84 -17.31 -23.32
C ALA A 220 -17.55 -17.31 -24.70
N ALA A 221 -18.47 -16.36 -24.94
CA ALA A 221 -19.15 -16.21 -26.23
C ALA A 221 -18.18 -15.94 -27.38
N LYS A 222 -17.16 -15.08 -27.17
CA LYS A 222 -16.11 -14.84 -28.17
C LYS A 222 -15.20 -16.05 -28.39
N ALA A 223 -15.12 -16.98 -27.45
CA ALA A 223 -14.37 -18.24 -27.57
C ALA A 223 -15.18 -19.37 -28.22
N SER A 224 -16.51 -19.40 -28.07
CA SER A 224 -17.41 -20.30 -28.82
C SER A 224 -17.66 -19.82 -30.26
N GLY A 225 -17.46 -18.52 -30.53
CA GLY A 225 -17.75 -17.88 -31.82
C GLY A 225 -19.16 -17.31 -31.91
N GLU A 226 -19.86 -17.23 -30.78
CA GLU A 226 -21.20 -16.67 -30.65
C GLU A 226 -21.15 -15.14 -30.47
N LYS A 227 -22.31 -14.48 -30.59
CA LYS A 227 -22.40 -13.06 -30.21
C LYS A 227 -22.28 -12.93 -28.68
N PRO A 228 -21.60 -11.89 -28.17
CA PRO A 228 -21.67 -11.55 -26.74
C PRO A 228 -23.13 -11.39 -26.27
N PRO A 229 -23.42 -11.63 -24.98
CA PRO A 229 -24.73 -11.36 -24.42
C PRO A 229 -25.12 -9.89 -24.62
N GLU A 230 -26.40 -9.63 -24.86
CA GLU A 230 -26.96 -8.28 -24.80
C GLU A 230 -27.08 -7.87 -23.33
N ALA A 231 -26.92 -6.58 -23.03
CA ALA A 231 -26.97 -6.09 -21.66
C ALA A 231 -28.33 -6.38 -21.03
N ARG A 232 -28.34 -7.04 -19.87
CA ARG A 232 -29.57 -7.30 -19.11
C ARG A 232 -30.22 -5.97 -18.76
N GLU A 233 -31.48 -5.78 -19.17
CA GLU A 233 -32.24 -4.58 -18.83
C GLU A 233 -32.30 -4.41 -17.30
N GLU A 234 -31.92 -3.23 -16.81
CA GLU A 234 -31.97 -2.90 -15.39
C GLU A 234 -33.42 -2.99 -14.89
N ALA A 235 -33.63 -3.66 -13.75
CA ALA A 235 -34.96 -3.79 -13.16
C ALA A 235 -35.50 -2.40 -12.81
N ALA A 236 -36.59 -1.99 -13.45
CA ALA A 236 -37.10 -0.62 -13.38
C ALA A 236 -37.30 -0.15 -11.93
N PRO A 237 -36.94 1.11 -11.58
CA PRO A 237 -36.87 1.62 -10.20
C PRO A 237 -38.24 1.89 -9.55
N GLY A 238 -39.06 0.84 -9.44
CA GLY A 238 -40.50 0.89 -9.13
C GLY A 238 -40.90 1.16 -7.67
N LYS A 239 -40.03 1.75 -6.85
CA LYS A 239 -40.34 2.13 -5.45
C LYS A 239 -39.88 3.54 -5.05
N VAL A 240 -38.74 4.02 -5.56
CA VAL A 240 -38.19 5.32 -5.12
C VAL A 240 -39.01 6.51 -5.63
N LEU A 241 -39.59 6.41 -6.84
CA LEU A 241 -40.51 7.44 -7.37
C LEU A 241 -41.79 7.59 -6.52
N ASP A 242 -42.28 6.49 -5.92
CA ASP A 242 -43.50 6.50 -5.10
C ASP A 242 -43.26 7.25 -3.79
N LEU A 243 -42.11 7.02 -3.13
CA LEU A 243 -41.69 7.77 -1.94
C LEU A 243 -41.44 9.26 -2.24
N MET A 244 -40.87 9.60 -3.40
CA MET A 244 -40.74 11.00 -3.84
C MET A 244 -42.10 11.68 -4.07
N ALA A 245 -43.05 11.00 -4.72
CA ALA A 245 -44.41 11.52 -4.93
C ALA A 245 -45.19 11.64 -3.62
N ALA A 246 -45.08 10.66 -2.73
CA ALA A 246 -45.67 10.69 -1.39
C ALA A 246 -45.10 11.85 -0.56
N LEU A 247 -43.78 12.06 -0.58
CA LEU A 247 -43.12 13.16 0.11
C LEU A 247 -43.56 14.53 -0.42
N GLU A 248 -43.62 14.71 -1.74
CA GLU A 248 -44.18 15.93 -2.34
C GLU A 248 -45.62 16.18 -1.90
N SER A 249 -46.46 15.13 -1.86
CA SER A 249 -47.86 15.26 -1.44
C SER A 249 -47.99 15.64 0.05
N SER A 250 -47.14 15.07 0.91
CA SER A 250 -47.11 15.33 2.35
C SER A 250 -46.63 16.77 2.64
N VAL A 251 -45.56 17.21 1.99
CA VAL A 251 -45.05 18.59 2.09
C VAL A 251 -46.06 19.61 1.53
N ARG A 252 -46.83 19.25 0.50
CA ARG A 252 -47.90 20.09 -0.05
C ARG A 252 -49.08 20.21 0.93
N ALA A 253 -49.57 19.09 1.45
CA ALA A 253 -50.62 19.06 2.48
C ALA A 253 -50.21 19.83 3.75
N ALA A 254 -48.93 19.76 4.16
CA ALA A 254 -48.37 20.49 5.30
C ALA A 254 -48.17 22.01 5.05
N ARG A 255 -48.28 22.47 3.80
CA ARG A 255 -48.37 23.90 3.45
C ARG A 255 -49.82 24.34 3.38
N GLU A 256 -50.67 23.58 2.71
CA GLU A 256 -52.11 23.84 2.59
C GLU A 256 -52.80 23.90 3.97
N SER A 257 -52.36 23.09 4.95
CA SER A 257 -52.83 23.17 6.34
C SER A 257 -52.30 24.36 7.15
N ARG A 258 -51.25 25.04 6.68
CA ARG A 258 -50.76 26.32 7.24
C ARG A 258 -51.45 27.53 6.63
N ASP A 259 -51.80 27.46 5.35
CA ASP A 259 -52.53 28.52 4.65
C ASP A 259 -54.06 28.47 4.93
N GLY A 260 -54.58 27.32 5.40
CA GLY A 260 -56.00 27.12 5.70
C GLY A 260 -56.48 27.58 7.10
N GLU A 261 -55.58 27.76 8.07
CA GLU A 261 -55.92 28.04 9.48
C GLU A 261 -55.58 29.50 9.87
N GLY A 262 -56.50 30.44 9.62
CA GLY A 262 -56.48 31.76 10.27
C GLY A 262 -56.45 33.00 9.39
N ALA A 263 -57.44 33.19 8.51
CA ALA A 263 -57.70 34.48 7.88
C ALA A 263 -58.32 35.51 8.86
N GLY A 264 -57.48 36.09 9.74
CA GLY A 264 -57.80 37.31 10.50
C GLY A 264 -57.57 38.57 9.65
N PRO A 265 -58.28 39.69 9.91
CA PRO A 265 -58.22 40.86 9.04
C PRO A 265 -56.86 41.56 9.05
N ALA A 266 -56.43 42.03 7.88
CA ALA A 266 -55.22 42.85 7.75
C ALA A 266 -55.45 44.26 8.31
N GLU A 267 -54.65 44.64 9.31
CA GLU A 267 -54.44 46.03 9.71
C GLU A 267 -53.20 46.57 8.97
N GLU A 268 -53.27 47.80 8.44
CA GLU A 268 -52.21 48.37 7.60
C GLU A 268 -50.96 48.74 8.42
N ALA A 269 -49.84 48.07 8.17
CA ALA A 269 -48.54 48.39 8.75
C ALA A 269 -47.56 48.93 7.68
N GLU A 270 -47.17 50.21 7.80
CA GLU A 270 -46.30 50.91 6.85
C GLU A 270 -44.99 50.16 6.51
N VAL A 271 -44.58 50.21 5.23
CA VAL A 271 -43.23 49.84 4.79
C VAL A 271 -42.20 50.88 5.26
N ARG A 272 -41.81 50.84 6.54
CA ARG A 272 -40.79 51.74 7.10
C ARG A 272 -39.38 51.33 6.69
N SER A 273 -38.90 51.94 5.61
CA SER A 273 -37.48 51.91 5.21
C SER A 273 -36.58 52.38 6.36
N LEU A 274 -35.68 51.53 6.84
CA LEU A 274 -34.75 51.90 7.91
C LEU A 274 -33.71 52.91 7.42
N SER A 275 -33.86 54.15 7.91
CA SER A 275 -33.03 55.28 7.51
C SER A 275 -31.56 55.13 7.90
N ARG A 276 -30.68 55.56 7.00
CA ARG A 276 -29.21 55.46 7.07
C ARG A 276 -28.65 56.23 8.28
N ARG A 277 -28.41 55.54 9.40
CA ARG A 277 -27.85 56.15 10.63
C ARG A 277 -26.42 56.66 10.42
N LYS A 278 -26.31 57.96 10.16
CA LYS A 278 -25.07 58.73 10.04
C LYS A 278 -24.50 59.04 11.43
N THR A 279 -23.40 58.41 11.82
CA THR A 279 -22.54 58.90 12.93
C THR A 279 -21.58 59.99 12.43
N SER A 280 -21.04 60.78 13.35
CA SER A 280 -20.47 62.10 13.06
C SER A 280 -19.00 62.10 12.61
N SER A 281 -18.66 63.09 11.79
CA SER A 281 -17.32 63.36 11.27
C SER A 281 -16.33 63.90 12.31
N ARG A 282 -15.05 63.53 12.17
CA ARG A 282 -13.95 64.52 12.16
C ARG A 282 -12.77 64.01 11.32
N ALA A 283 -12.14 64.90 10.57
CA ALA A 283 -10.98 64.68 9.71
C ALA A 283 -9.90 65.75 10.04
N PRO A 284 -8.79 65.93 9.29
CA PRO A 284 -8.22 65.10 8.21
C PRO A 284 -6.70 64.82 8.36
N LYS A 285 -6.12 63.98 7.49
CA LYS A 285 -4.85 64.33 6.82
C LYS A 285 -4.59 63.52 5.54
N GLU A 286 -4.05 64.19 4.53
CA GLU A 286 -3.42 63.53 3.38
C GLU A 286 -1.98 63.09 3.72
N THR A 287 -1.49 62.05 3.05
CA THR A 287 -0.47 62.21 1.98
C THR A 287 -0.31 60.87 1.24
N GLY A 288 -0.17 60.92 -0.09
CA GLY A 288 0.26 59.78 -0.90
C GLY A 288 1.63 60.04 -1.53
N GLY A 289 2.51 59.04 -1.62
CA GLY A 289 3.84 59.28 -2.20
C GLY A 289 4.85 58.13 -2.16
N LYS A 290 4.82 57.26 -3.18
CA LYS A 290 5.98 56.65 -3.87
C LYS A 290 7.22 56.18 -3.07
N LYS A 291 7.43 54.85 -3.13
CA LYS A 291 8.56 54.16 -3.82
C LYS A 291 9.96 54.18 -3.18
N SER A 292 10.75 53.13 -3.50
CA SER A 292 12.23 53.06 -3.39
C SER A 292 12.77 52.76 -1.96
N THR A 293 13.92 52.09 -1.73
CA THR A 293 14.88 51.45 -2.66
C THR A 293 15.78 50.39 -1.98
N SER A 294 16.09 49.33 -2.74
CA SER A 294 17.39 48.65 -2.94
C SER A 294 18.43 48.46 -1.81
N THR A 295 18.96 47.23 -1.77
CA THR A 295 20.38 46.84 -1.67
C THR A 295 21.46 47.94 -1.70
N ALA A 296 22.48 47.79 -0.87
CA ALA A 296 23.82 48.35 -1.08
C ALA A 296 24.90 47.36 -0.65
N ALA A 297 25.98 47.24 -1.42
CA ALA A 297 27.12 46.36 -1.14
C ALA A 297 28.45 47.14 -1.24
N LYS A 298 29.46 46.79 -0.42
CA LYS A 298 30.85 47.15 -0.74
C LYS A 298 31.92 46.26 -0.08
N LYS A 299 33.08 46.25 -0.74
CA LYS A 299 34.25 45.38 -0.53
C LYS A 299 35.09 45.74 0.72
N THR A 300 35.58 44.71 1.41
CA THR A 300 36.86 44.60 2.15
C THR A 300 37.03 43.15 2.64
N ALA A 301 38.22 42.58 2.88
CA ALA A 301 39.57 42.82 2.33
C ALA A 301 40.42 41.53 2.52
N ALA A 302 41.50 41.32 1.76
CA ALA A 302 42.29 40.09 1.82
C ALA A 302 43.32 40.06 2.97
N LYS A 303 43.46 38.92 3.67
CA LYS A 303 44.76 38.54 4.26
C LYS A 303 44.96 37.02 4.48
N ARG A 304 46.14 36.57 4.04
CA ARG A 304 46.78 35.26 4.26
C ARG A 304 47.43 35.20 5.64
N ALA A 305 47.24 34.12 6.42
CA ALA A 305 48.17 33.67 7.47
C ALA A 305 47.86 32.24 7.99
N GLU A 306 48.85 31.34 7.94
CA GLU A 306 49.02 30.30 8.98
C GLU A 306 49.65 30.94 10.24
N PRO A 307 49.66 30.27 11.39
CA PRO A 307 50.98 29.82 11.87
C PRO A 307 51.05 28.51 12.68
N LYS A 308 52.02 27.67 12.29
CA LYS A 308 53.03 26.99 13.14
C LYS A 308 52.62 26.11 14.35
N LYS A 309 52.74 24.79 14.12
CA LYS A 309 53.89 23.95 14.56
C LYS A 309 54.22 23.84 16.07
N SER A 310 53.95 22.66 16.63
CA SER A 310 54.89 21.82 17.41
C SER A 310 54.68 20.36 16.96
N THR A 311 55.65 19.51 16.59
CA THR A 311 56.98 19.12 17.10
C THR A 311 56.98 18.23 18.35
N ALA A 312 56.80 16.92 18.13
CA ALA A 312 57.43 15.85 18.90
C ALA A 312 58.07 14.83 17.92
N LYS A 313 59.19 14.19 18.31
CA LYS A 313 60.04 13.37 17.40
C LYS A 313 60.75 12.25 18.17
N ALA A 314 60.39 10.99 17.90
CA ALA A 314 61.18 9.75 18.06
C ALA A 314 60.29 8.55 17.68
N ALA A 315 60.73 7.42 17.11
CA ALA A 315 61.96 7.08 16.39
C ALA A 315 61.56 6.21 15.15
N GLY A 316 62.40 5.96 14.14
CA GLY A 316 63.39 4.86 14.15
C GLY A 316 62.73 3.48 14.05
N SER A 317 62.92 2.65 13.00
CA SER A 317 63.91 2.73 11.91
C SER A 317 63.51 1.88 10.67
N ALA A 318 64.13 2.20 9.52
CA ALA A 318 64.71 1.32 8.48
C ALA A 318 64.20 -0.13 8.22
N LYS A 319 64.23 -0.71 6.99
CA LYS A 319 64.62 -0.23 5.63
C LYS A 319 64.53 -1.38 4.58
N LYS A 320 63.93 -1.13 3.40
CA LYS A 320 64.08 -1.86 2.10
C LYS A 320 63.57 -3.33 2.01
N THR A 321 62.79 -3.76 1.00
CA THR A 321 63.09 -4.07 -0.45
C THR A 321 64.18 -5.11 -0.69
N ALA A 322 64.10 -6.06 -1.64
CA ALA A 322 63.01 -6.59 -2.48
C ALA A 322 63.54 -7.77 -3.34
N ALA A 323 62.63 -8.52 -3.98
CA ALA A 323 62.87 -9.51 -5.06
C ALA A 323 63.67 -10.79 -4.70
N GLY A 324 63.49 -11.85 -5.52
CA GLY A 324 64.21 -13.13 -5.41
C GLY A 324 63.30 -14.36 -5.56
N SER A 325 63.50 -15.16 -6.62
CA SER A 325 62.79 -16.40 -6.95
C SER A 325 63.81 -17.40 -7.56
N PRO A 326 63.45 -18.63 -8.00
CA PRO A 326 63.00 -19.79 -7.22
C PRO A 326 63.88 -21.06 -7.42
N ALA A 327 63.84 -22.02 -6.49
CA ALA A 327 64.28 -23.43 -6.69
C ALA A 327 63.93 -24.33 -5.48
N LYS A 328 64.00 -25.68 -5.50
CA LYS A 328 63.68 -26.73 -6.49
C LYS A 328 63.93 -28.12 -5.85
N GLY A 329 63.07 -29.12 -6.11
CA GLY A 329 63.33 -30.54 -5.82
C GLY A 329 62.58 -31.11 -4.60
N THR A 330 62.43 -32.44 -4.44
CA THR A 330 62.81 -33.54 -5.36
C THR A 330 61.90 -34.77 -5.15
N ALA A 331 61.77 -35.63 -6.17
CA ALA A 331 60.80 -36.74 -6.17
C ALA A 331 61.28 -38.03 -5.50
N LYS A 332 60.32 -38.91 -5.16
CA LYS A 332 60.54 -40.38 -5.08
C LYS A 332 59.41 -41.12 -5.82
N LYS A 333 59.69 -42.36 -6.24
CA LYS A 333 59.01 -43.06 -7.35
C LYS A 333 58.84 -44.57 -7.07
N ALA A 334 57.62 -45.09 -7.23
CA ALA A 334 57.26 -46.49 -7.50
C ALA A 334 55.76 -46.52 -7.91
N THR A 335 55.35 -46.79 -9.16
CA THR A 335 55.16 -48.10 -9.85
C THR A 335 54.10 -49.01 -9.18
N ALA A 336 53.08 -49.58 -9.85
CA ALA A 336 52.77 -49.75 -11.30
C ALA A 336 51.23 -49.61 -11.56
N ARG A 337 50.69 -49.23 -12.74
CA ARG A 337 50.47 -50.03 -13.99
C ARG A 337 49.68 -51.33 -13.71
N SER A 338 48.59 -51.75 -14.39
CA SER A 338 47.75 -51.28 -15.53
C SER A 338 46.47 -52.19 -15.61
N THR A 339 45.39 -52.06 -16.41
CA THR A 339 44.96 -51.23 -17.58
C THR A 339 43.40 -51.14 -17.59
N ALA A 340 42.71 -50.19 -18.26
CA ALA A 340 42.08 -50.26 -19.61
C ALA A 340 41.38 -51.59 -20.02
N ARG A 341 40.25 -51.65 -20.77
CA ARG A 341 39.20 -50.68 -21.24
C ARG A 341 38.12 -51.45 -22.04
N SER A 342 36.85 -51.01 -22.01
CA SER A 342 35.70 -51.46 -22.89
C SER A 342 35.31 -52.97 -22.84
N GLY A 343 34.11 -53.40 -23.28
CA GLY A 343 32.89 -52.67 -23.68
C GLY A 343 31.92 -53.49 -24.57
N ASP A 344 30.63 -53.12 -24.55
CA ASP A 344 29.50 -53.58 -25.39
C ASP A 344 28.87 -54.98 -25.14
N LYS A 345 27.89 -55.36 -25.99
CA LYS A 345 26.66 -56.10 -25.62
C LYS A 345 26.64 -57.61 -25.97
N GLY A 346 25.76 -58.37 -25.29
CA GLY A 346 25.33 -59.72 -25.71
C GLY A 346 24.05 -60.19 -25.00
N ALA A 347 23.09 -60.77 -25.73
CA ALA A 347 21.80 -61.30 -25.22
C ALA A 347 21.96 -62.72 -24.60
N ALA A 348 20.98 -63.42 -24.00
CA ALA A 348 19.52 -63.38 -24.17
C ALA A 348 18.72 -64.21 -23.11
N LYS A 349 17.40 -63.91 -23.01
CA LYS A 349 16.25 -64.82 -22.75
C LYS A 349 16.09 -65.59 -21.40
N SER A 350 14.85 -66.07 -21.20
CA SER A 350 14.32 -66.92 -20.11
C SER A 350 14.03 -66.21 -18.77
N THR A 351 12.90 -66.39 -18.08
CA THR A 351 11.64 -67.12 -18.38
C THR A 351 10.45 -66.44 -17.68
N ALA A 352 9.20 -66.76 -18.05
CA ALA A 352 8.00 -66.04 -17.58
C ALA A 352 7.23 -66.74 -16.43
N LYS A 353 6.47 -65.96 -15.65
CA LYS A 353 5.19 -66.42 -15.08
C LYS A 353 4.17 -65.27 -14.88
N LYS A 354 2.89 -65.62 -15.06
CA LYS A 354 1.68 -64.81 -14.73
C LYS A 354 1.52 -64.71 -13.18
N THR A 355 0.61 -63.94 -12.57
CA THR A 355 -0.81 -63.69 -12.93
C THR A 355 -1.44 -62.51 -12.15
N ALA A 356 -2.54 -61.96 -12.70
CA ALA A 356 -3.66 -61.19 -12.11
C ALA A 356 -3.54 -60.57 -10.69
N SER A 357 -3.83 -59.29 -10.45
CA SER A 357 -5.10 -58.54 -10.73
C SER A 357 -6.32 -58.97 -9.90
N ARG A 358 -6.76 -58.10 -8.98
CA ARG A 358 -8.19 -57.89 -8.69
C ARG A 358 -8.46 -56.48 -8.13
N ARG A 359 -9.72 -56.04 -8.26
CA ARG A 359 -10.22 -54.67 -8.03
C ARG A 359 -11.56 -54.73 -7.31
N ARG A 360 -11.70 -54.01 -6.19
CA ARG A 360 -12.92 -53.46 -5.52
C ARG A 360 -12.45 -52.94 -4.15
N SER A 361 -12.81 -51.74 -3.66
CA SER A 361 -14.14 -51.15 -3.46
C SER A 361 -14.89 -51.76 -2.27
N ALA A 362 -14.60 -51.20 -1.11
CA ALA A 362 -15.52 -50.89 -0.01
C ALA A 362 -15.13 -49.49 0.48
#